data_AF-A0AAU5V3J3-F1
#
_entry.id   AF-A0AAU5V3J3-F1
#
_cell.length_a   1.000
_cell.length_b   1.000
_cell.length_c   1.000
_cell.angle_alpha   90.00
_cell.angle_beta   90.00
_cell.angle_gamma   90.00
#
_symmetry.space_group_name_H-M   'P 1'
#
loop_
_entity.id
_entity.type
_entity.pdbx_description
1 polymer ?
#
loop_
_entity_poly.entity_id
_entity_poly.type
_entity_poly.pdbx_seq_one_letter_code
_entity_poly.pdbx_strand_id
1 'polypeptide(L)'
;MTNATDALYARVAPSPAPVFSLAEMDRRPAGEDLPTIPITGLELTVTEAAAALFETAADELAVPVPDTDTLYDALNGAVRTLGPAGIAGVTPQFEELDADPVEWPEVAACHRFAYRLALSFWYEGARSRPMTAGEVGVAIYLSSLDRYRMAEFREFPRCKLLVSRAIHEGVTAVPTETLMRLGAVMSGEFGRTADRDRDREWLYKQALPDYRRRRFAFDLVRWDRSQPAPLIVRPDAGGYLVGLTPPAAPDGLWLRSARTEW
;
A
#
# COMPACT_ATOMS: atom_id res chain seq x y z
N MET A 1 35.56 -16.60 31.44
CA MET A 1 34.20 -16.81 32.00
C MET A 1 33.30 -15.78 31.35
N THR A 2 32.58 -16.20 30.30
CA THR A 2 31.64 -15.35 29.55
C THR A 2 30.34 -15.27 30.37
N ASN A 3 29.90 -14.07 30.73
CA ASN A 3 28.72 -13.90 31.58
C ASN A 3 27.46 -14.30 30.80
N ALA A 4 26.49 -14.91 31.48
CA ALA A 4 25.21 -15.33 30.88
C ALA A 4 24.46 -14.17 30.20
N THR A 5 24.73 -12.93 30.62
CA THR A 5 24.27 -11.68 30.00
C THR A 5 24.87 -11.46 28.60
N ASP A 6 26.15 -11.75 28.39
CA ASP A 6 26.81 -11.59 27.07
C ASP A 6 26.22 -12.57 26.05
N ALA A 7 25.85 -13.78 26.48
CA ALA A 7 25.16 -14.76 25.63
C ALA A 7 23.71 -14.34 25.26
N LEU A 8 23.07 -13.54 26.10
CA LEU A 8 21.72 -13.02 25.89
C LEU A 8 21.73 -11.83 24.90
N TYR A 9 22.74 -10.96 24.99
CA TYR A 9 22.93 -9.85 24.05
C TYR A 9 23.60 -10.26 22.73
N ALA A 10 24.37 -11.34 22.69
CA ALA A 10 24.92 -11.89 21.45
C ALA A 10 23.81 -12.38 20.49
N ARG A 11 22.63 -12.74 21.00
CA ARG A 11 21.43 -13.06 20.19
C ARG A 11 20.65 -11.84 19.70
N VAL A 12 21.05 -10.63 20.12
CA VAL A 12 20.46 -9.35 19.71
C VAL A 12 21.35 -8.64 18.68
N ALA A 13 22.47 -9.25 18.26
CA ALA A 13 23.11 -8.84 17.03
C ALA A 13 22.14 -9.14 15.88
N PRO A 14 21.58 -8.13 15.18
CA PRO A 14 20.84 -8.40 13.97
C PRO A 14 21.77 -9.20 13.06
N SER A 15 21.29 -10.32 12.53
CA SER A 15 21.95 -10.96 11.39
C SER A 15 22.25 -9.85 10.39
N PRO A 16 23.42 -9.81 9.73
CA PRO A 16 23.66 -8.85 8.66
C PRO A 16 22.66 -9.17 7.55
N ALA A 17 21.48 -8.58 7.65
CA ALA A 17 20.51 -8.58 6.59
C ALA A 17 21.23 -7.92 5.41
N PRO A 18 21.13 -8.48 4.20
CA PRO A 18 21.67 -7.83 3.03
C PRO A 18 21.23 -6.38 3.02
N VAL A 19 22.18 -5.45 2.85
CA VAL A 19 21.85 -4.03 2.72
C VAL A 19 21.25 -3.86 1.34
N PHE A 20 19.91 -3.80 1.27
CA PHE A 20 19.19 -3.57 0.03
C PHE A 20 19.09 -2.06 -0.24
N SER A 21 19.53 -1.64 -1.42
CA SER A 21 19.24 -0.30 -1.93
C SER A 21 17.95 -0.37 -2.74
N LEU A 22 16.82 0.03 -2.14
CA LEU A 22 15.55 0.11 -2.88
C LEU A 22 15.63 1.03 -4.09
N ALA A 23 16.54 2.01 -4.10
CA ALA A 23 16.77 2.88 -5.24
C ALA A 23 17.37 2.13 -6.45
N GLU A 24 18.18 1.11 -6.20
CA GLU A 24 18.77 0.27 -7.27
C GLU A 24 17.78 -0.77 -7.80
N MET A 25 16.71 -1.04 -7.05
CA MET A 25 15.66 -1.98 -7.41
C MET A 25 14.47 -1.29 -8.11
N ASP A 26 14.48 0.04 -8.28
CA ASP A 26 13.35 0.77 -8.89
C ASP A 26 13.14 0.34 -10.35
N ARG A 27 11.94 -0.18 -10.68
CA ARG A 27 11.60 -0.68 -12.02
C ARG A 27 11.06 0.38 -12.98
N ARG A 28 10.93 1.64 -12.54
CA ARG A 28 10.37 2.68 -13.40
C ARG A 28 11.28 2.96 -14.60
N PRO A 29 10.72 2.99 -15.82
CA PRO A 29 11.43 3.52 -16.97
C PRO A 29 11.84 4.98 -16.74
N ALA A 30 12.94 5.40 -17.36
CA ALA A 30 13.43 6.76 -17.21
C ALA A 30 12.39 7.78 -17.72
N GLY A 31 11.94 8.67 -16.83
CA GLY A 31 10.94 9.70 -17.13
C GLY A 31 9.49 9.30 -16.85
N GLU A 32 9.25 8.05 -16.46
CA GLU A 32 7.92 7.56 -16.09
C GLU A 32 7.65 7.69 -14.58
N ASP A 33 6.42 8.03 -14.24
CA ASP A 33 5.98 8.16 -12.84
C ASP A 33 5.68 6.79 -12.21
N LEU A 34 5.29 5.80 -13.01
CA LEU A 34 4.86 4.47 -12.58
C LEU A 34 5.66 3.35 -13.27
N PRO A 35 5.87 2.22 -12.59
CA PRO A 35 6.53 1.04 -13.17
C PRO A 35 5.58 0.30 -14.11
N THR A 36 6.14 -0.49 -15.02
CA THR A 36 5.38 -1.45 -15.82
C THR A 36 5.07 -2.73 -15.03
N ILE A 37 4.02 -3.42 -15.45
CA ILE A 37 3.55 -4.66 -14.85
C ILE A 37 4.13 -5.83 -15.66
N PRO A 38 5.05 -6.63 -15.07
CA PRO A 38 5.66 -7.75 -15.76
C PRO A 38 4.67 -8.91 -15.81
N ILE A 39 4.42 -9.43 -17.01
CA ILE A 39 3.51 -10.56 -17.17
C ILE A 39 3.87 -11.38 -18.41
N THR A 40 4.11 -12.69 -18.23
CA THR A 40 4.39 -13.64 -19.32
C THR A 40 5.43 -13.18 -20.37
N GLY A 41 6.45 -12.41 -19.94
CA GLY A 41 7.50 -11.87 -20.82
C GLY A 41 7.15 -10.54 -21.50
N LEU A 42 5.99 -9.96 -21.17
CA LEU A 42 5.56 -8.61 -21.52
C LEU A 42 5.75 -7.67 -20.34
N GLU A 43 5.86 -6.38 -20.65
CA GLU A 43 5.84 -5.28 -19.70
C GLU A 43 4.66 -4.38 -20.07
N LEU A 44 3.57 -4.45 -19.30
CA LEU A 44 2.36 -3.68 -19.58
C LEU A 44 2.39 -2.36 -18.83
N THR A 45 1.98 -1.30 -19.49
CA THR A 45 1.63 -0.03 -18.84
C THR A 45 0.38 -0.22 -17.97
N VAL A 46 0.13 0.74 -17.07
CA VAL A 46 -1.08 0.75 -16.24
C VAL A 46 -2.35 0.78 -17.12
N THR A 47 -2.33 1.55 -18.21
CA THR A 47 -3.47 1.66 -19.14
C THR A 47 -3.71 0.35 -19.89
N GLU A 48 -2.67 -0.27 -20.45
CA GLU A 48 -2.81 -1.56 -21.14
C GLU A 48 -3.33 -2.67 -20.21
N ALA A 49 -2.82 -2.71 -18.98
CA ALA A 49 -3.30 -3.67 -17.98
C ALA A 49 -4.76 -3.40 -17.57
N ALA A 50 -5.15 -2.12 -17.42
CA ALA A 50 -6.52 -1.74 -17.11
C ALA A 50 -7.48 -2.13 -18.25
N ALA A 51 -7.11 -1.85 -19.50
CA ALA A 51 -7.88 -2.23 -20.68
C ALA A 51 -8.05 -3.75 -20.79
N ALA A 52 -6.98 -4.51 -20.56
CA ALA A 52 -7.03 -5.97 -20.58
C ALA A 52 -7.97 -6.55 -19.50
N LEU A 53 -7.91 -6.02 -18.28
CA LEU A 53 -8.80 -6.40 -17.18
C LEU A 53 -10.25 -6.02 -17.47
N PHE A 54 -10.47 -4.83 -18.04
CA PHE A 54 -11.80 -4.36 -18.41
C PHE A 54 -12.48 -5.30 -19.41
N GLU A 55 -11.78 -5.65 -20.48
CA GLU A 55 -12.33 -6.49 -21.56
C GLU A 55 -12.66 -7.92 -21.12
N THR A 56 -11.95 -8.45 -20.12
CA THR A 56 -12.02 -9.90 -19.82
C THR A 56 -12.52 -10.25 -18.42
N ALA A 57 -12.48 -9.31 -17.48
CA ALA A 57 -12.70 -9.59 -16.06
C ALA A 57 -13.48 -8.52 -15.29
N ALA A 58 -13.94 -7.44 -15.93
CA ALA A 58 -14.60 -6.32 -15.22
C ALA A 58 -15.75 -6.76 -14.30
N ASP A 59 -16.64 -7.61 -14.82
CA ASP A 59 -17.82 -8.08 -14.08
C ASP A 59 -17.44 -9.03 -12.93
N GLU A 60 -16.44 -9.89 -13.14
CA GLU A 60 -16.01 -10.89 -12.16
C GLU A 60 -15.23 -10.27 -10.99
N LEU A 61 -14.56 -9.14 -11.22
CA LEU A 61 -13.76 -8.44 -10.21
C LEU A 61 -14.58 -7.43 -9.37
N ALA A 62 -15.87 -7.24 -9.68
CA ALA A 62 -16.70 -6.22 -9.05
C ALA A 62 -16.95 -6.50 -7.56
N VAL A 63 -17.28 -7.74 -7.18
CA VAL A 63 -17.53 -8.13 -5.78
C VAL A 63 -17.28 -9.64 -5.56
N PRO A 64 -16.45 -10.05 -4.56
CA PRO A 64 -15.70 -9.21 -3.63
C PRO A 64 -14.45 -8.59 -4.27
N VAL A 65 -13.97 -7.48 -3.70
CA VAL A 65 -12.72 -6.84 -4.15
C VAL A 65 -11.56 -7.86 -4.00
N PRO A 66 -10.85 -8.19 -5.10
CA PRO A 66 -9.81 -9.22 -5.13
C PRO A 66 -8.55 -8.82 -4.35
N ASP A 67 -7.79 -9.83 -3.89
CA ASP A 67 -6.39 -9.62 -3.48
C ASP A 67 -5.46 -9.45 -4.70
N THR A 68 -4.18 -9.11 -4.51
CA THR A 68 -3.34 -8.67 -5.64
C THR A 68 -2.90 -9.88 -6.45
N ASP A 69 -2.73 -11.03 -5.80
CA ASP A 69 -2.43 -12.28 -6.48
C ASP A 69 -3.62 -12.72 -7.36
N THR A 70 -4.86 -12.61 -6.86
CA THR A 70 -6.07 -12.85 -7.68
C THR A 70 -6.16 -11.87 -8.87
N LEU A 71 -5.83 -10.59 -8.66
CA LEU A 71 -5.76 -9.61 -9.75
C LEU A 71 -4.68 -9.96 -10.78
N TYR A 72 -3.52 -10.43 -10.33
CA TYR A 72 -2.44 -10.82 -11.21
C TYR A 72 -2.80 -12.07 -12.02
N ASP A 73 -3.48 -13.05 -11.41
CA ASP A 73 -4.00 -14.23 -12.11
C ASP A 73 -5.08 -13.86 -13.13
N ALA A 74 -5.96 -12.91 -12.80
CA ALA A 74 -6.94 -12.36 -13.75
C ALA A 74 -6.26 -11.68 -14.95
N LEU A 75 -5.24 -10.85 -14.71
CA LEU A 75 -4.46 -10.22 -15.78
C LEU A 75 -3.73 -11.28 -16.62
N ASN A 76 -3.20 -12.35 -16.02
CA ASN A 76 -2.61 -13.48 -16.76
C ASN A 76 -3.65 -14.20 -17.62
N GLY A 77 -4.90 -14.31 -17.16
CA GLY A 77 -6.03 -14.77 -17.96
C GLY A 77 -6.27 -13.85 -19.16
N ALA A 78 -6.37 -12.54 -18.91
CA ALA A 78 -6.59 -11.52 -19.94
C ALA A 78 -5.53 -11.55 -21.04
N VAL A 79 -4.25 -11.60 -20.66
CA VAL A 79 -3.12 -11.65 -21.59
C VAL A 79 -3.13 -12.93 -22.43
N ARG A 80 -3.52 -14.08 -21.85
CA ARG A 80 -3.66 -15.34 -22.61
C ARG A 80 -4.81 -15.30 -23.60
N THR A 81 -5.89 -14.63 -23.26
CA THR A 81 -7.09 -14.51 -24.11
C THR A 81 -6.88 -13.52 -25.25
N LEU A 82 -6.39 -12.32 -24.95
CA LEU A 82 -6.27 -11.24 -25.93
C LEU A 82 -4.94 -11.31 -26.71
N GLY A 83 -3.87 -11.73 -26.05
CA GLY A 83 -2.50 -11.59 -26.55
C GLY A 83 -2.07 -10.12 -26.73
N PRO A 84 -0.81 -9.87 -27.11
CA PRO A 84 -0.28 -8.51 -27.25
C PRO A 84 -1.04 -7.65 -28.27
N ALA A 85 -1.41 -8.24 -29.41
CA ALA A 85 -2.13 -7.55 -30.47
C ALA A 85 -3.58 -7.22 -30.06
N GLY A 86 -4.24 -8.10 -29.30
CA GLY A 86 -5.58 -7.84 -28.77
C GLY A 86 -5.57 -6.69 -27.76
N ILE A 87 -4.61 -6.69 -26.83
CA ILE A 87 -4.43 -5.62 -25.85
C ILE A 87 -4.22 -4.27 -26.54
N ALA A 88 -3.33 -4.21 -27.53
CA ALA A 88 -3.10 -3.00 -28.31
C ALA A 88 -4.36 -2.53 -29.07
N GLY A 89 -5.23 -3.47 -29.48
CA GLY A 89 -6.49 -3.17 -30.16
C GLY A 89 -7.59 -2.61 -29.25
N VAL A 90 -7.68 -3.09 -28.00
CA VAL A 90 -8.71 -2.64 -27.04
C VAL A 90 -8.33 -1.39 -26.26
N THR A 91 -7.03 -1.10 -26.14
CA THR A 91 -6.53 0.05 -25.35
C THR A 91 -7.10 1.40 -25.82
N PRO A 92 -7.14 1.74 -27.13
CA PRO A 92 -7.72 3.01 -27.57
C PRO A 92 -9.21 3.14 -27.23
N GLN A 93 -9.98 2.06 -27.34
CA GLN A 93 -11.40 2.05 -26.98
C GLN A 93 -11.59 2.26 -25.47
N PHE A 94 -10.74 1.64 -24.66
CA PHE A 94 -10.74 1.85 -23.23
C PHE A 94 -10.42 3.30 -22.84
N GLU A 95 -9.44 3.93 -23.49
CA GLU A 95 -9.11 5.35 -23.28
C GLU A 95 -10.26 6.29 -23.68
N GLU A 96 -11.04 5.95 -24.70
CA GLU A 96 -12.25 6.70 -25.07
C GLU A 96 -13.32 6.64 -23.96
N LEU A 97 -13.47 5.49 -23.30
CA LEU A 97 -14.41 5.31 -22.19
C LEU A 97 -13.94 6.02 -20.90
N ASP A 98 -12.62 6.09 -20.66
CA ASP A 98 -12.04 6.78 -19.50
C ASP A 98 -12.31 8.30 -19.50
N ALA A 99 -12.72 8.87 -20.63
CA ALA A 99 -13.12 10.27 -20.73
C ALA A 99 -14.39 10.59 -19.90
N ASP A 100 -15.26 9.61 -19.61
CA ASP A 100 -16.44 9.77 -18.74
C ASP A 100 -16.49 8.71 -17.61
N PRO A 101 -15.73 8.93 -16.52
CA PRO A 101 -15.68 7.98 -15.41
C PRO A 101 -16.96 7.93 -14.57
N VAL A 102 -17.94 8.81 -14.82
CA VAL A 102 -19.25 8.77 -14.16
C VAL A 102 -20.16 7.77 -14.86
N GLU A 103 -20.11 7.71 -16.19
CA GLU A 103 -20.83 6.74 -16.99
C GLU A 103 -20.24 5.33 -16.86
N TRP A 104 -18.91 5.23 -16.75
CA TRP A 104 -18.18 3.96 -16.76
C TRP A 104 -17.38 3.70 -15.46
N PRO A 105 -18.05 3.42 -14.32
CA PRO A 105 -17.37 3.19 -13.04
C PRO A 105 -16.45 1.96 -13.04
N GLU A 106 -16.67 0.99 -13.93
CA GLU A 106 -15.84 -0.20 -14.14
C GLU A 106 -14.46 0.16 -14.71
N VAL A 107 -14.38 1.19 -15.56
CA VAL A 107 -13.11 1.71 -16.10
C VAL A 107 -12.25 2.24 -14.95
N ALA A 108 -12.85 3.07 -14.08
CA ALA A 108 -12.18 3.58 -12.89
C ALA A 108 -11.77 2.44 -11.92
N ALA A 109 -12.54 1.35 -11.84
CA ALA A 109 -12.17 0.18 -11.05
C ALA A 109 -10.95 -0.55 -11.64
N CYS A 110 -10.95 -0.79 -12.96
CA CYS A 110 -9.85 -1.44 -13.66
C CYS A 110 -8.56 -0.61 -13.59
N HIS A 111 -8.65 0.72 -13.69
CA HIS A 111 -7.51 1.61 -13.45
C HIS A 111 -6.94 1.47 -12.04
N ARG A 112 -7.80 1.41 -11.01
CA ARG A 112 -7.35 1.19 -9.63
C ARG A 112 -6.68 -0.18 -9.45
N PHE A 113 -7.20 -1.22 -10.10
CA PHE A 113 -6.60 -2.55 -10.06
C PHE A 113 -5.24 -2.60 -10.77
N ALA A 114 -5.13 -2.02 -11.98
CA ALA A 114 -3.88 -1.93 -12.69
C ALA A 114 -2.85 -1.07 -11.93
N TYR A 115 -3.26 0.07 -11.38
CA TYR A 115 -2.40 0.89 -10.51
C TYR A 115 -1.92 0.10 -9.30
N ARG A 116 -2.78 -0.69 -8.65
CA ARG A 116 -2.39 -1.58 -7.55
C ARG A 116 -1.35 -2.62 -7.97
N LEU A 117 -1.52 -3.23 -9.15
CA LEU A 117 -0.55 -4.18 -9.71
C LEU A 117 0.80 -3.48 -9.98
N ALA A 118 0.79 -2.31 -10.60
CA ALA A 118 2.01 -1.52 -10.83
C ALA A 118 2.72 -1.20 -9.51
N LEU A 119 1.98 -0.77 -8.47
CA LEU A 119 2.56 -0.58 -7.14
C LEU A 119 3.11 -1.87 -6.55
N SER A 120 2.57 -3.04 -6.87
CA SER A 120 3.09 -4.31 -6.38
C SER A 120 4.40 -4.71 -7.00
N PHE A 121 4.64 -4.28 -8.23
CA PHE A 121 5.84 -4.56 -9.01
C PHE A 121 6.78 -3.34 -9.11
N TRP A 122 6.72 -2.44 -8.12
CA TRP A 122 7.55 -1.24 -8.08
C TRP A 122 9.04 -1.53 -8.03
N TYR A 123 9.41 -2.57 -7.29
CA TYR A 123 10.80 -2.94 -7.05
C TYR A 123 11.11 -4.30 -7.66
N GLU A 124 12.26 -4.42 -8.30
CA GLU A 124 12.78 -5.68 -8.83
C GLU A 124 13.12 -6.64 -7.68
N GLY A 125 12.73 -7.91 -7.78
CA GLY A 125 12.97 -8.90 -6.72
C GLY A 125 12.24 -8.60 -5.41
N ALA A 126 11.13 -7.86 -5.47
CA ALA A 126 10.31 -7.57 -4.31
C ALA A 126 8.84 -7.36 -4.70
N ARG A 127 7.95 -7.58 -3.73
CA ARG A 127 6.56 -7.14 -3.83
C ARG A 127 6.35 -5.92 -2.95
N SER A 128 5.57 -4.95 -3.41
CA SER A 128 5.19 -3.81 -2.60
C SER A 128 3.68 -3.64 -2.49
N ARG A 129 3.26 -2.81 -1.54
CA ARG A 129 1.88 -2.34 -1.45
C ARG A 129 1.83 -1.01 -0.71
N PRO A 130 0.78 -0.21 -0.91
CA PRO A 130 0.51 0.92 -0.02
C PRO A 130 0.41 0.49 1.44
N MET A 131 0.81 1.38 2.35
CA MET A 131 0.46 1.24 3.76
C MET A 131 -1.06 1.28 3.94
N THR A 132 -1.58 0.38 4.77
CA THR A 132 -2.99 0.35 5.16
C THR A 132 -3.33 1.55 6.04
N ALA A 133 -4.62 1.88 6.16
CA ALA A 133 -5.07 2.94 7.06
C ALA A 133 -4.61 2.74 8.51
N GLY A 134 -4.59 1.50 8.99
CA GLY A 134 -4.09 1.16 10.32
C GLY A 134 -2.60 1.38 10.48
N GLU A 135 -1.78 1.01 9.50
CA GLU A 135 -0.32 1.22 9.54
C GLU A 135 0.03 2.71 9.56
N VAL A 136 -0.63 3.52 8.73
CA VAL A 136 -0.44 4.98 8.73
C VAL A 136 -0.94 5.57 10.06
N GLY A 137 -2.06 5.08 10.60
CA GLY A 137 -2.55 5.49 11.90
C GLY A 137 -1.59 5.18 13.05
N VAL A 138 -0.91 4.02 13.01
CA VAL A 138 0.14 3.68 13.98
C VAL A 138 1.34 4.60 13.82
N ALA A 139 1.78 4.88 12.60
CA ALA A 139 2.86 5.84 12.37
C ALA A 139 2.52 7.21 12.97
N ILE A 140 1.33 7.75 12.69
CA ILE A 140 0.91 9.03 13.28
C ILE A 140 0.83 8.95 14.81
N TYR A 141 0.37 7.83 15.38
CA TYR A 141 0.38 7.64 16.83
C TYR A 141 1.79 7.74 17.42
N LEU A 142 2.77 7.12 16.78
CA LEU A 142 4.17 7.07 17.26
C LEU A 142 4.96 8.35 16.98
N SER A 143 4.43 9.23 16.12
CA SER A 143 5.05 10.52 15.81
C SER A 143 4.93 11.55 16.94
N SER A 144 5.57 12.69 16.78
CA SER A 144 5.43 13.84 17.68
C SER A 144 4.13 14.63 17.49
N LEU A 145 3.25 14.22 16.58
CA LEU A 145 2.03 14.96 16.25
C LEU A 145 1.13 15.13 17.48
N ASP A 146 0.76 16.38 17.78
CA ASP A 146 -0.07 16.70 18.93
C ASP A 146 -1.56 16.55 18.60
N ARG A 147 -2.21 15.61 19.29
CA ARG A 147 -3.65 15.36 19.19
C ARG A 147 -4.51 16.54 19.64
N TYR A 148 -3.98 17.42 20.51
CA TYR A 148 -4.76 18.55 21.04
C TYR A 148 -4.93 19.66 20.00
N ARG A 149 -4.17 19.60 18.88
CA ARG A 149 -4.32 20.46 17.71
C ARG A 149 -5.32 19.92 16.68
N MET A 150 -6.22 19.02 17.08
CA MET A 150 -7.18 18.35 16.17
C MET A 150 -8.03 19.31 15.33
N ALA A 151 -8.37 20.50 15.85
CA ALA A 151 -9.13 21.50 15.10
C ALA A 151 -8.39 21.95 13.83
N GLU A 152 -7.07 22.14 13.92
CA GLU A 152 -6.23 22.60 12.81
C GLU A 152 -6.15 21.58 11.67
N PHE A 153 -6.27 20.29 11.98
CA PHE A 153 -6.26 19.22 10.97
C PHE A 153 -7.62 19.02 10.28
N ARG A 154 -8.69 19.65 10.77
CA ARG A 154 -10.03 19.61 10.17
C ARG A 154 -10.30 20.82 9.26
N GLU A 155 -9.53 21.89 9.41
CA GLU A 155 -9.68 23.13 8.67
C GLU A 155 -8.85 23.12 7.37
N PHE A 156 -9.30 23.89 6.37
CA PHE A 156 -8.56 24.10 5.13
C PHE A 156 -7.62 25.31 5.24
N PRO A 157 -6.41 25.27 4.65
CA PRO A 157 -5.83 24.14 3.93
C PRO A 157 -5.36 23.05 4.90
N ARG A 158 -5.70 21.79 4.58
CA ARG A 158 -5.32 20.64 5.41
C ARG A 158 -3.79 20.59 5.55
N CYS A 159 -3.28 20.40 6.75
CA CYS A 159 -1.85 20.40 7.07
C CYS A 159 -1.08 19.17 6.53
N LYS A 160 -1.21 18.86 5.23
CA LYS A 160 -0.67 17.66 4.58
C LYS A 160 0.82 17.45 4.84
N LEU A 161 1.62 18.52 4.83
CA LEU A 161 3.06 18.43 5.12
C LEU A 161 3.36 17.99 6.55
N LEU A 162 2.57 18.46 7.53
CA LEU A 162 2.70 18.02 8.93
C LEU A 162 2.32 16.54 9.07
N VAL A 163 1.26 16.12 8.37
CA VAL A 163 0.84 14.71 8.37
C VAL A 163 1.88 13.83 7.69
N SER A 164 2.43 14.22 6.53
CA SER A 164 3.52 13.50 5.87
C SER A 164 4.75 13.37 6.77
N ARG A 165 5.15 14.46 7.43
CA ARG A 165 6.28 14.45 8.38
C ARG A 165 6.00 13.49 9.54
N ALA A 166 4.81 13.54 10.11
CA ALA A 166 4.40 12.65 11.19
C ALA A 166 4.42 11.18 10.76
N ILE A 167 3.97 10.88 9.53
CA ILE A 167 4.05 9.53 8.98
C ILE A 167 5.51 9.08 8.90
N HIS A 168 6.40 9.87 8.30
CA HIS A 168 7.82 9.51 8.20
C HIS A 168 8.48 9.32 9.57
N GLU A 169 8.24 10.22 10.52
CA GLU A 169 8.75 10.10 11.89
C GLU A 169 8.28 8.77 12.52
N GLY A 170 6.97 8.51 12.49
CA GLY A 170 6.39 7.33 13.10
C GLY A 170 6.79 6.01 12.46
N VAL A 171 6.97 5.99 11.14
CA VAL A 171 7.43 4.81 10.40
C VAL A 171 8.86 4.43 10.81
N THR A 172 9.71 5.40 11.15
CA THR A 172 11.09 5.14 11.63
C THR A 172 11.19 4.82 13.12
N ALA A 173 10.09 4.98 13.88
CA ALA A 173 10.12 4.80 15.33
C ALA A 173 10.18 3.32 15.77
N VAL A 174 9.77 2.39 14.91
CA VAL A 174 9.72 0.95 15.18
C VAL A 174 10.09 0.13 13.94
N PRO A 175 10.53 -1.12 14.09
CA PRO A 175 10.71 -2.03 12.94
C PRO A 175 9.44 -2.15 12.10
N THR A 176 9.58 -2.28 10.78
CA THR A 176 8.46 -2.33 9.83
C THR A 176 7.48 -3.46 10.14
N GLU A 177 7.96 -4.62 10.56
CA GLU A 177 7.13 -5.74 11.00
C GLU A 177 6.25 -5.38 12.20
N THR A 178 6.80 -4.62 13.15
CA THR A 178 6.06 -4.15 14.33
C THR A 178 4.98 -3.16 13.92
N LEU A 179 5.32 -2.22 13.03
CA LEU A 179 4.36 -1.28 12.45
C LEU A 179 3.20 -2.00 11.78
N MET A 180 3.49 -3.01 10.94
CA MET A 180 2.48 -3.82 10.25
C MET A 180 1.57 -4.57 11.21
N ARG A 181 2.15 -5.23 12.24
CA ARG A 181 1.38 -5.98 13.24
C ARG A 181 0.46 -5.07 14.05
N LEU A 182 0.95 -3.92 14.51
CA LEU A 182 0.13 -2.94 15.22
C LEU A 182 -0.94 -2.33 14.30
N GLY A 183 -0.59 -2.08 13.04
CA GLY A 183 -1.49 -1.53 12.02
C GLY A 183 -2.67 -2.45 11.73
N ALA A 184 -2.41 -3.76 11.60
CA ALA A 184 -3.47 -4.76 11.42
C ALA A 184 -4.48 -4.74 12.57
N VAL A 185 -4.00 -4.68 13.83
CA VAL A 185 -4.89 -4.61 15.00
C VAL A 185 -5.64 -3.27 15.06
N MET A 186 -4.99 -2.15 14.70
CA MET A 186 -5.64 -0.83 14.63
C MET A 186 -6.75 -0.79 13.57
N SER A 187 -6.50 -1.35 12.39
CA SER A 187 -7.52 -1.53 11.35
C SER A 187 -8.68 -2.40 11.85
N GLY A 188 -8.41 -3.44 12.63
CA GLY A 188 -9.42 -4.24 13.32
C GLY A 188 -10.24 -3.43 14.34
N GLU A 189 -9.60 -2.58 15.14
CA GLU A 189 -10.26 -1.76 16.17
C GLU A 189 -11.20 -0.71 15.54
N PHE A 190 -10.79 -0.03 14.46
CA PHE A 190 -11.50 1.14 13.94
C PHE A 190 -12.04 1.03 12.50
N GLY A 191 -11.52 0.07 11.73
CA GLY A 191 -11.87 -0.15 10.32
C GLY A 191 -13.17 -0.93 10.10
N ARG A 192 -13.83 -1.40 11.16
CA ARG A 192 -15.04 -2.26 11.10
C ARG A 192 -14.82 -3.55 10.29
N THR A 193 -13.63 -4.10 10.32
CA THR A 193 -13.33 -5.40 9.70
C THR A 193 -13.75 -6.54 10.64
N ALA A 194 -14.29 -7.62 10.07
CA ALA A 194 -14.69 -8.82 10.83
C ALA A 194 -13.48 -9.54 11.48
N ASP A 195 -12.26 -9.30 10.96
CA ASP A 195 -11.01 -9.96 11.38
C ASP A 195 -10.36 -9.27 12.58
N ARG A 196 -11.12 -9.02 13.64
CA ARG A 196 -10.54 -8.47 14.88
C ARG A 196 -9.83 -9.58 15.65
N ASP A 197 -8.51 -9.58 15.57
CA ASP A 197 -7.65 -10.45 16.37
C ASP A 197 -7.67 -10.01 17.85
N ARG A 198 -8.61 -10.60 18.61
CA ARG A 198 -8.79 -10.29 20.04
C ARG A 198 -7.64 -10.80 20.90
N ASP A 199 -6.97 -11.87 20.48
CA ASP A 199 -5.92 -12.52 21.26
C ASP A 199 -4.64 -11.67 21.30
N ARG A 200 -4.39 -10.86 20.26
CA ARG A 200 -3.26 -9.93 20.20
C ARG A 200 -3.59 -8.50 20.65
N GLU A 201 -4.85 -8.22 20.96
CA GLU A 201 -5.32 -6.87 21.29
C GLU A 201 -4.67 -6.31 22.56
N TRP A 202 -4.32 -7.16 23.53
CA TRP A 202 -3.68 -6.73 24.78
C TRP A 202 -2.27 -6.17 24.54
N LEU A 203 -1.45 -6.80 23.69
CA LEU A 203 -0.11 -6.32 23.32
C LEU A 203 -0.20 -4.98 22.59
N TYR A 204 -1.16 -4.88 21.67
CA TYR A 204 -1.43 -3.64 20.96
C TYR A 204 -1.81 -2.49 21.90
N LYS A 205 -2.67 -2.75 22.89
CA LYS A 205 -3.03 -1.76 23.91
C LYS A 205 -1.89 -1.45 24.87
N GLN A 206 -0.98 -2.38 25.12
CA GLN A 206 0.21 -2.10 25.91
C GLN A 206 1.20 -1.21 25.14
N ALA A 207 1.39 -1.47 23.84
CA ALA A 207 2.26 -0.68 22.98
C ALA A 207 1.69 0.72 22.70
N LEU A 208 0.38 0.83 22.51
CA LEU A 208 -0.32 2.07 22.19
C LEU A 208 -1.42 2.33 23.24
N PRO A 209 -1.11 2.73 24.47
CA PRO A 209 -2.09 2.77 25.57
C PRO A 209 -3.18 3.83 25.43
N ASP A 210 -2.91 4.95 24.76
CA ASP A 210 -3.86 6.08 24.72
C ASP A 210 -4.92 5.91 23.63
N TYR A 211 -6.11 5.43 24.02
CA TYR A 211 -7.25 5.23 23.12
C TYR A 211 -7.61 6.47 22.30
N ARG A 212 -7.64 7.65 22.93
CA ARG A 212 -8.03 8.89 22.25
C ARG A 212 -7.00 9.28 21.20
N ARG A 213 -5.70 9.07 21.45
CA ARG A 213 -4.64 9.28 20.46
C ARG A 213 -4.73 8.27 19.32
N ARG A 214 -5.00 6.98 19.59
CA ARG A 214 -5.21 5.96 18.55
C ARG A 214 -6.38 6.31 17.64
N ARG A 215 -7.50 6.72 18.25
CA ARG A 215 -8.69 7.12 17.51
C ARG A 215 -8.42 8.34 16.63
N PHE A 216 -7.81 9.38 17.19
CA PHE A 216 -7.42 10.59 16.45
C PHE A 216 -6.54 10.25 15.24
N ALA A 217 -5.49 9.45 15.44
CA ALA A 217 -4.54 9.09 14.40
C ALA A 217 -5.23 8.29 13.26
N PHE A 218 -6.08 7.33 13.60
CA PHE A 218 -6.80 6.55 12.59
C PHE A 218 -7.83 7.39 11.82
N ASP A 219 -8.59 8.22 12.53
CA ASP A 219 -9.62 9.09 11.94
C ASP A 219 -9.00 10.13 10.98
N LEU A 220 -7.85 10.71 11.35
CA LEU A 220 -7.09 11.65 10.51
C LEU A 220 -6.74 11.02 9.15
N VAL A 221 -6.35 9.75 9.14
CA VAL A 221 -5.96 9.00 7.95
C VAL A 221 -7.17 8.54 7.14
N ARG A 222 -8.23 8.11 7.83
CA ARG A 222 -9.44 7.55 7.20
C ARG A 222 -10.17 8.59 6.36
N TRP A 223 -10.21 9.84 6.82
CA TRP A 223 -10.95 10.92 6.14
C TRP A 223 -10.12 11.70 5.12
N ASP A 224 -8.81 11.45 5.04
CA ASP A 224 -7.94 12.08 4.04
C ASP A 224 -7.23 11.06 3.16
N ARG A 225 -7.95 10.52 2.17
CA ARG A 225 -7.39 9.64 1.13
C ARG A 225 -6.43 10.34 0.17
N SER A 226 -6.34 11.67 0.23
CA SER A 226 -5.41 12.48 -0.56
C SER A 226 -4.07 12.71 0.15
N GLN A 227 -3.92 12.17 1.35
CA GLN A 227 -2.65 12.16 2.06
C GLN A 227 -1.75 11.08 1.43
N PRO A 228 -0.52 11.36 1.01
CA PRO A 228 0.40 10.32 0.58
C PRO A 228 0.84 9.41 1.73
N ALA A 229 1.12 8.14 1.42
CA ALA A 229 1.75 7.19 2.35
C ALA A 229 2.84 6.36 1.64
N PRO A 230 3.94 6.02 2.32
CA PRO A 230 4.97 5.13 1.78
C PRO A 230 4.44 3.74 1.40
N LEU A 231 5.20 3.04 0.55
CA LEU A 231 5.01 1.61 0.30
C LEU A 231 5.60 0.76 1.44
N ILE A 232 4.96 -0.37 1.73
CA ILE A 232 5.59 -1.50 2.43
C ILE A 232 6.16 -2.42 1.36
N VAL A 233 7.45 -2.73 1.47
CA VAL A 233 8.19 -3.57 0.52
C VAL A 233 8.56 -4.88 1.20
N ARG A 234 8.29 -5.99 0.52
CA ARG A 234 8.69 -7.34 0.89
C ARG A 234 9.66 -7.87 -0.17
N PRO A 235 10.98 -7.76 0.06
CA PRO A 235 11.99 -8.38 -0.80
C PRO A 235 11.87 -9.90 -0.82
N ASP A 236 12.27 -10.54 -1.92
CA ASP A 236 12.25 -12.01 -2.05
C ASP A 236 13.21 -12.69 -1.06
N ALA A 237 14.25 -11.98 -0.64
CA ALA A 237 15.16 -12.42 0.42
C ALA A 237 14.53 -12.42 1.83
N GLY A 238 13.33 -11.86 1.99
CA GLY A 238 12.58 -11.81 3.24
C GLY A 238 12.67 -10.48 3.99
N GLY A 239 11.90 -10.40 5.08
CA GLY A 239 11.74 -9.18 5.88
C GLY A 239 10.82 -8.14 5.22
N TYR A 240 10.68 -6.99 5.89
CA TYR A 240 9.92 -5.85 5.37
C TYR A 240 10.70 -4.55 5.49
N LEU A 241 10.55 -3.72 4.46
CA LEU A 241 11.15 -2.39 4.37
C LEU A 241 10.08 -1.35 4.07
N VAL A 242 10.43 -0.09 4.29
CA VAL A 242 9.63 1.06 3.91
C VAL A 242 10.21 1.61 2.62
N GLY A 243 9.40 1.59 1.57
CA GLY A 243 9.74 2.12 0.26
C GLY A 243 9.42 3.60 0.13
N LEU A 244 9.44 4.06 -1.11
CA LEU A 244 9.06 5.42 -1.45
C LEU A 244 7.55 5.63 -1.31
N THR A 245 7.16 6.90 -1.32
CA THR A 245 5.78 7.33 -1.44
C THR A 245 5.43 7.40 -2.93
N PRO A 246 4.49 6.59 -3.45
CA PRO A 246 4.17 6.58 -4.87
C PRO A 246 3.41 7.87 -5.25
N PRO A 247 3.38 8.26 -6.54
CA PRO A 247 2.47 9.31 -7.01
C PRO A 247 1.02 8.88 -6.84
N ALA A 248 0.09 9.83 -6.92
CA ALA A 248 -1.34 9.50 -6.88
C ALA A 248 -1.74 8.61 -8.07
N ALA A 249 -2.82 7.85 -7.93
CA ALA A 249 -3.45 7.20 -9.07
C ALA A 249 -4.02 8.27 -10.03
N PRO A 250 -4.42 7.90 -11.26
CA PRO A 250 -4.99 8.84 -12.23
C PRO A 250 -6.19 9.65 -11.71
N ASP A 251 -6.96 9.07 -10.77
CA ASP A 251 -8.07 9.74 -10.08
C ASP A 251 -7.64 10.79 -9.03
N GLY A 252 -6.33 11.02 -8.87
CA GLY A 252 -5.74 11.94 -7.90
C GLY A 252 -5.75 11.44 -6.47
N LEU A 253 -6.12 10.17 -6.23
CA LEU A 253 -6.18 9.56 -4.90
C LEU A 253 -5.10 8.49 -4.72
N TRP A 254 -4.73 8.23 -3.46
CA TRP A 254 -3.86 7.12 -3.11
C TRP A 254 -4.69 5.92 -2.65
N LEU A 255 -4.26 4.73 -3.06
CA LEU A 255 -4.81 3.49 -2.52
C LEU A 255 -4.49 3.40 -1.02
N ARG A 256 -5.54 3.22 -0.22
CA ARG A 256 -5.43 3.06 1.22
C ARG A 256 -6.50 2.10 1.72
N SER A 257 -6.24 0.82 1.53
CA SER A 257 -7.08 -0.25 2.03
C SER A 257 -7.07 -0.31 3.56
N ALA A 258 -8.14 -0.86 4.13
CA ALA A 258 -8.17 -1.21 5.55
C ALA A 258 -7.43 -2.54 5.82
N ARG A 259 -7.33 -3.40 4.81
CA ARG A 259 -6.73 -4.73 4.85
C ARG A 259 -5.44 -4.77 4.06
N THR A 260 -4.51 -5.61 4.50
CA THR A 260 -3.30 -5.89 3.71
C THR A 260 -3.69 -6.61 2.44
N GLU A 261 -3.24 -6.06 1.33
CA GLU A 261 -3.59 -6.46 -0.02
C GLU A 261 -2.26 -6.78 -0.71
N TRP A 262 -1.77 -8.02 -0.51
CA TRP A 262 -0.51 -8.53 -1.11
C TRP A 262 -0.76 -9.10 -2.48
#